data_AF-I1QYH7-F1
#
_entry.id   AF-I1QYH7-F1
#
_cell.length_a   1.000
_cell.length_b   1.000
_cell.length_c   1.000
_cell.angle_alpha   90.00
_cell.angle_beta   90.00
_cell.angle_gamma   90.00
#
_symmetry.space_group_name_H-M   'P 1'
#
loop_
_entity.id
_entity.type
_entity.pdbx_description
1 polymer ?
#
loop_
_entity_poly.entity_id
_entity_poly.type
_entity_poly.pdbx_seq_one_letter_code
_entity_poly.pdbx_strand_id
1 'polypeptide(L)'
;MASGEDRISALPEDLLHQVLSLLPSRDAIFDEHLVSQNLTFLELQGVRASNRVLDFTSCPALLDLKMHGCQMDALEMCSPSVKHLSIMFCSFFTNHRFWISFPSLVSFFFDKNSGRAPRLDGMPSLATATVRLGYGCDDQCLNGFYNDCEDDECMACRDYDGHDECVFLKGLTEATELKLLAFPKVVCL
;
A
#
# COMPACT_ATOMS: atom_id res chain seq x y z
N MET A 1 21.32 -27.67 -5.90
CA MET A 1 20.00 -27.60 -6.56
C MET A 1 18.97 -28.09 -5.58
N ALA A 2 18.32 -27.17 -4.86
CA ALA A 2 17.15 -27.47 -4.04
C ALA A 2 16.08 -26.47 -4.48
N SER A 3 15.29 -26.88 -5.47
CA SER A 3 14.04 -26.19 -5.80
C SER A 3 13.07 -26.56 -4.69
N GLY A 4 12.93 -25.68 -3.70
CA GLY A 4 11.78 -25.74 -2.82
C GLY A 4 10.57 -25.46 -3.70
N GLU A 5 9.81 -26.49 -4.03
CA GLU A 5 8.52 -26.30 -4.69
C GLU A 5 7.64 -25.53 -3.70
N ASP A 6 7.25 -24.32 -4.08
CA ASP A 6 6.29 -23.48 -3.37
C ASP A 6 4.96 -24.25 -3.29
N ARG A 7 4.69 -24.84 -2.13
CA ARG A 7 3.55 -25.77 -1.94
C ARG A 7 2.23 -25.05 -1.70
N ILE A 8 2.26 -23.73 -1.53
CA ILE A 8 1.05 -22.92 -1.30
C ILE A 8 0.38 -22.63 -2.64
N SER A 9 1.13 -22.36 -3.72
CA SER A 9 0.60 -22.21 -5.08
C SER A 9 -0.05 -23.48 -5.67
N ALA A 10 0.19 -24.64 -5.06
CA ALA A 10 -0.42 -25.91 -5.45
C ALA A 10 -1.75 -26.21 -4.73
N LEU A 11 -2.18 -25.34 -3.81
CA LEU A 11 -3.44 -25.51 -3.09
C LEU A 11 -4.63 -25.09 -3.96
N PRO A 12 -5.77 -25.82 -3.89
CA PRO A 12 -7.06 -25.33 -4.35
C PRO A 12 -7.34 -23.91 -3.81
N GLU A 13 -7.89 -23.02 -4.64
CA GLU A 13 -8.03 -21.58 -4.33
C GLU A 13 -8.88 -21.31 -3.06
N ASP A 14 -9.86 -22.17 -2.78
CA ASP A 14 -10.67 -22.20 -1.56
C ASP A 14 -9.83 -22.51 -0.31
N LEU A 15 -8.82 -23.37 -0.44
CA LEU A 15 -7.87 -23.69 0.61
C LEU A 15 -6.72 -22.69 0.69
N LEU A 16 -6.38 -21.98 -0.39
CA LEU A 16 -5.37 -20.93 -0.40
C LEU A 16 -5.80 -19.75 0.48
N HIS A 17 -7.06 -19.32 0.36
CA HIS A 17 -7.66 -18.33 1.26
C HIS A 17 -7.61 -18.76 2.72
N GLN A 18 -8.02 -20.00 2.95
CA GLN A 18 -8.10 -20.54 4.29
C GLN A 18 -6.70 -20.67 4.89
N VAL A 19 -5.70 -21.13 4.13
CA VAL A 19 -4.31 -21.24 4.59
C VAL A 19 -3.69 -19.88 4.86
N LEU A 20 -3.84 -18.88 3.98
CA LEU A 20 -3.32 -17.52 4.23
C LEU A 20 -3.97 -16.88 5.46
N SER A 21 -5.27 -17.12 5.69
CA SER A 21 -5.96 -16.66 6.90
C SER A 21 -5.55 -17.39 8.19
N LEU A 22 -4.99 -18.61 8.07
CA LEU A 22 -4.59 -19.47 9.18
C LEU A 22 -3.11 -19.37 9.55
N LEU A 23 -2.29 -18.65 8.78
CA LEU A 23 -0.90 -18.43 9.13
C LEU A 23 -0.80 -17.53 10.39
N PRO A 24 -0.07 -17.95 11.44
CA PRO A 24 0.13 -17.13 12.63
C PRO A 24 0.75 -15.78 12.23
N SER A 25 0.00 -14.71 12.53
CA SER A 25 0.07 -13.36 11.97
C SER A 25 1.28 -12.52 12.39
N ARG A 26 2.40 -13.16 12.77
CA ARG A 26 3.59 -12.45 13.27
C ARG A 26 4.87 -12.71 12.50
N ASP A 27 4.94 -13.81 11.73
CA ASP A 27 6.14 -14.19 10.96
C ASP A 27 5.82 -14.74 9.55
N ALA A 28 4.58 -14.62 9.07
CA ALA A 28 4.21 -15.07 7.74
C ALA A 28 4.78 -14.12 6.67
N ILE A 29 5.82 -14.57 5.98
CA ILE A 29 6.39 -13.86 4.83
C ILE A 29 5.52 -14.14 3.61
N PHE A 30 5.01 -13.08 2.98
CA PHE A 30 4.33 -13.18 1.70
C PHE A 30 5.37 -12.97 0.58
N ASP A 31 5.92 -14.08 0.07
CA ASP A 31 6.94 -14.10 -0.99
C ASP A 31 6.47 -14.79 -2.28
N GLU A 32 5.23 -15.28 -2.32
CA GLU A 32 4.74 -16.09 -3.43
C GLU A 32 4.03 -15.29 -4.52
N HIS A 33 4.21 -15.73 -5.76
CA HIS A 33 3.46 -15.23 -6.92
C HIS A 33 2.07 -15.85 -6.93
N LEU A 34 1.07 -15.09 -6.48
CA LEU A 34 -0.31 -15.55 -6.41
C LEU A 34 -0.92 -15.64 -7.82
N VAL A 35 -1.26 -16.85 -8.25
CA VAL A 35 -1.90 -17.10 -9.54
C VAL A 35 -3.28 -17.70 -9.30
N SER A 36 -4.33 -17.01 -9.72
CA SER A 36 -5.69 -17.49 -9.59
C SER A 36 -6.61 -16.86 -10.62
N GLN A 37 -7.53 -17.65 -11.18
CA GLN A 37 -8.49 -17.15 -12.16
C GLN A 37 -9.85 -16.79 -11.54
N ASN A 38 -10.12 -17.21 -10.31
CA ASN A 38 -11.42 -16.99 -9.65
C ASN A 38 -11.33 -16.22 -8.33
N LEU A 39 -10.13 -15.88 -7.87
CA LEU A 39 -9.92 -15.04 -6.69
C LEU A 39 -10.57 -13.68 -6.91
N THR A 40 -11.64 -13.40 -6.16
CA THR A 40 -12.36 -12.12 -6.25
C THR A 40 -12.08 -11.19 -5.09
N PHE A 41 -11.72 -11.77 -3.95
CA PHE A 41 -11.46 -11.09 -2.69
C PHE A 41 -10.17 -11.64 -2.11
N LEU A 42 -9.30 -10.82 -1.55
CA LEU A 42 -8.10 -11.26 -0.81
C LEU A 42 -7.93 -10.43 0.45
N GLU A 43 -7.72 -11.10 1.59
CA GLU A 43 -7.40 -10.44 2.86
C GLU A 43 -6.07 -10.96 3.40
N LEU A 44 -5.16 -10.03 3.64
CA LEU A 44 -3.85 -10.28 4.21
C LEU A 44 -3.81 -9.69 5.61
N GLN A 45 -3.51 -10.51 6.62
CA GLN A 45 -3.48 -10.08 8.01
C GLN A 45 -2.16 -10.43 8.68
N GLY A 46 -1.43 -9.42 9.16
CA GLY A 46 -0.17 -9.63 9.89
C GLY A 46 0.96 -10.23 9.05
N VAL A 47 0.90 -10.13 7.72
CA VAL A 47 1.94 -10.64 6.83
C VAL A 47 3.07 -9.63 6.67
N ARG A 48 4.30 -10.12 6.50
CA ARG A 48 5.43 -9.32 6.06
C ARG A 48 5.62 -9.50 4.56
N ALA A 49 5.39 -8.44 3.80
CA ALA A 49 5.68 -8.37 2.39
C ALA A 49 7.16 -8.05 2.17
N SER A 50 7.98 -9.10 2.09
CA SER A 50 9.44 -9.00 1.96
C SER A 50 9.93 -8.85 0.51
N ASN A 51 9.11 -9.29 -0.45
CA ASN A 51 9.40 -9.18 -1.87
C ASN A 51 9.44 -7.72 -2.30
N ARG A 52 10.29 -7.39 -3.30
CA ARG A 52 10.38 -6.01 -3.80
C ARG A 52 9.07 -5.49 -4.40
N VAL A 53 8.25 -6.37 -4.96
CA VAL A 53 6.99 -6.01 -5.63
C VAL A 53 5.91 -7.02 -5.23
N LEU A 54 4.74 -6.52 -4.82
CA LEU A 54 3.52 -7.30 -4.62
C LEU A 54 2.66 -7.24 -5.90
N ASP A 55 2.88 -8.22 -6.77
CA ASP A 55 2.23 -8.30 -8.08
C ASP A 55 1.01 -9.22 -8.05
N PHE A 56 -0.18 -8.64 -8.26
CA PHE A 56 -1.44 -9.37 -8.38
C PHE A 56 -2.00 -9.37 -9.82
N THR A 57 -1.16 -9.13 -10.83
CA THR A 57 -1.55 -9.16 -12.25
C THR A 57 -2.01 -10.55 -12.71
N SER A 58 -1.46 -11.60 -12.09
CA SER A 58 -1.83 -13.00 -12.31
C SER A 58 -3.18 -13.39 -11.66
N CYS A 59 -3.89 -12.44 -11.04
CA CYS A 59 -5.22 -12.60 -10.46
C CYS A 59 -6.26 -11.68 -11.15
N PRO A 60 -6.66 -11.97 -12.40
CA PRO A 60 -7.51 -11.07 -13.19
C PRO A 60 -8.93 -10.89 -12.63
N ALA A 61 -9.42 -11.82 -11.82
CA ALA A 61 -10.73 -11.73 -11.17
C ALA A 61 -10.72 -10.94 -9.85
N LEU A 62 -9.55 -10.53 -9.34
CA LEU A 62 -9.42 -9.92 -8.02
C LEU A 62 -9.98 -8.50 -8.01
N LEU A 63 -11.03 -8.27 -7.23
CA LEU A 63 -11.72 -6.98 -7.13
C LEU A 63 -11.45 -6.29 -5.79
N ASP A 64 -11.40 -7.07 -4.71
CA ASP A 64 -11.33 -6.58 -3.35
C ASP A 64 -10.04 -7.03 -2.68
N LEU A 65 -9.21 -6.08 -2.24
CA LEU A 65 -7.97 -6.34 -1.51
C LEU A 65 -8.01 -5.65 -0.15
N LYS A 66 -7.86 -6.43 0.92
CA LYS A 66 -7.77 -5.95 2.30
C LYS A 66 -6.43 -6.31 2.92
N MET A 67 -5.83 -5.34 3.59
CA MET A 67 -4.58 -5.51 4.33
C MET A 67 -4.78 -4.97 5.74
N HIS A 68 -4.45 -5.79 6.73
CA HIS A 68 -4.59 -5.42 8.14
C HIS A 68 -3.36 -5.82 8.94
N GLY A 69 -2.65 -4.84 9.50
CA GLY A 69 -1.50 -5.12 10.36
C GLY A 69 -0.27 -5.65 9.61
N CYS A 70 -0.17 -5.40 8.30
CA CYS A 70 0.93 -5.93 7.47
C CYS A 70 2.18 -5.05 7.57
N GLN A 71 3.35 -5.68 7.45
CA GLN A 71 4.62 -4.99 7.32
C GLN A 71 5.03 -4.95 5.85
N MET A 72 5.18 -3.74 5.29
CA MET A 72 5.47 -3.51 3.89
C MET A 72 6.97 -3.16 3.75
N ASP A 73 7.79 -4.18 3.50
CA ASP A 73 9.20 -4.02 3.11
C ASP A 73 9.34 -3.93 1.58
N ALA A 74 8.30 -4.33 0.86
CA ALA A 74 8.13 -4.13 -0.57
C ALA A 74 8.24 -2.66 -0.98
N LEU A 75 8.55 -2.43 -2.25
CA LEU A 75 8.66 -1.09 -2.86
C LEU A 75 7.41 -0.73 -3.65
N GLU A 76 6.72 -1.73 -4.20
CA GLU A 76 5.58 -1.52 -5.10
C GLU A 76 4.49 -2.57 -4.90
N MET A 77 3.24 -2.19 -5.19
CA MET A 77 2.11 -3.08 -5.33
C MET A 77 1.24 -2.67 -6.50
N CYS A 78 0.84 -3.64 -7.32
CA CYS A 78 0.04 -3.40 -8.52
C CYS A 78 -0.97 -4.50 -8.83
N SER A 79 -2.08 -4.09 -9.46
CA SER A 79 -3.06 -4.99 -10.07
C SER A 79 -3.91 -4.26 -11.10
N PRO A 80 -4.22 -4.86 -12.26
CA PRO A 80 -5.09 -4.25 -13.25
C PRO A 80 -6.59 -4.35 -12.88
N SER A 81 -6.98 -5.30 -12.02
CA SER A 81 -8.37 -5.70 -11.78
C SER A 81 -8.98 -5.13 -10.50
N VAL A 82 -8.15 -4.85 -9.48
CA VAL A 82 -8.61 -4.41 -8.16
C VAL A 82 -9.40 -3.11 -8.25
N LYS A 83 -10.58 -3.10 -7.63
CA LYS A 83 -11.52 -1.97 -7.54
C LYS A 83 -11.63 -1.41 -6.13
N HIS A 84 -11.42 -2.23 -5.11
CA HIS A 84 -11.60 -1.84 -3.72
C HIS A 84 -10.36 -2.22 -2.93
N LEU A 85 -9.70 -1.21 -2.37
CA LEU A 85 -8.50 -1.37 -1.56
C LEU A 85 -8.72 -0.81 -0.17
N SER A 86 -8.42 -1.62 0.84
CA SER A 86 -8.42 -1.22 2.25
C SER A 86 -7.11 -1.59 2.92
N ILE A 87 -6.40 -0.59 3.44
CA ILE A 87 -5.13 -0.76 4.15
C ILE A 87 -5.27 -0.15 5.54
N MET A 88 -5.15 -0.99 6.57
CA MET A 88 -5.31 -0.58 7.96
C MET A 88 -4.19 -1.11 8.85
N PHE A 89 -3.70 -0.27 9.77
CA PHE A 89 -2.69 -0.66 10.76
C PHE A 89 -1.39 -1.24 10.16
N CYS A 90 -1.08 -0.95 8.89
CA CYS A 90 0.12 -1.42 8.22
C CYS A 90 1.30 -0.46 8.47
N SER A 91 2.52 -1.00 8.43
CA SER A 91 3.76 -0.24 8.56
C SER A 91 4.52 -0.21 7.24
N PHE A 92 4.85 0.98 6.75
CA PHE A 92 5.65 1.21 5.55
C PHE A 92 7.09 1.59 5.91
N PHE A 93 8.06 1.10 5.15
CA PHE A 93 9.47 1.45 5.37
C PHE A 93 9.75 2.94 5.14
N THR A 94 10.66 3.51 5.93
CA THR A 94 10.92 4.96 5.96
C THR A 94 11.85 5.45 4.85
N ASN A 95 12.69 4.55 4.32
CA ASN A 95 13.79 4.91 3.42
C ASN A 95 13.37 5.03 1.95
N HIS A 96 12.23 4.43 1.58
CA HIS A 96 11.71 4.44 0.22
C HIS A 96 10.20 4.71 0.24
N ARG A 97 9.67 5.43 -0.75
CA ARG A 97 8.22 5.58 -0.90
C ARG A 97 7.65 4.32 -1.54
N PHE A 98 6.69 3.71 -0.84
CA PHE A 98 5.93 2.60 -1.37
C PHE A 98 5.02 3.06 -2.51
N TRP A 99 5.05 2.39 -3.65
CA TRP A 99 4.22 2.73 -4.80
C TRP A 99 3.00 1.82 -4.89
N ILE A 100 1.83 2.42 -5.04
CA ILE A 100 0.57 1.75 -5.33
C ILE A 100 0.07 2.14 -6.74
N SER A 101 -0.15 1.13 -7.60
CA SER A 101 -0.66 1.29 -8.97
C SER A 101 -1.88 0.39 -9.21
N PHE A 102 -3.07 0.99 -9.18
CA PHE A 102 -4.35 0.31 -9.42
C PHE A 102 -5.22 1.12 -10.40
N PRO A 103 -5.09 0.91 -11.71
CA PRO A 103 -5.79 1.72 -12.72
C PRO A 103 -7.32 1.61 -12.68
N SER A 104 -7.82 0.48 -12.18
CA SER A 104 -9.26 0.20 -12.05
C SER A 104 -9.82 0.52 -10.66
N LEU A 105 -9.05 1.17 -9.78
CA LEU A 105 -9.46 1.41 -8.40
C LEU A 105 -10.63 2.39 -8.34
N VAL A 106 -11.69 2.01 -7.64
CA VAL A 106 -12.91 2.80 -7.44
C VAL A 106 -13.02 3.31 -6.00
N SER A 107 -12.62 2.48 -5.03
CA SER A 107 -12.65 2.81 -3.60
C SER A 107 -11.30 2.59 -2.94
N PHE A 108 -10.84 3.60 -2.21
CA PHE A 108 -9.61 3.55 -1.43
C PHE A 108 -9.85 3.90 0.05
N PHE A 109 -9.42 3.01 0.94
CA PHE A 109 -9.44 3.23 2.38
C PHE A 109 -8.04 3.07 2.98
N PHE A 110 -7.55 4.11 3.65
CA PHE A 110 -6.22 4.15 4.24
C PHE A 110 -6.29 4.78 5.64
N ASP A 111 -6.15 3.98 6.69
CA ASP A 111 -6.30 4.46 8.08
C ASP A 111 -5.30 3.80 9.04
N LYS A 112 -4.84 4.55 10.04
CA LYS A 112 -3.96 4.12 11.13
C LYS A 112 -2.66 3.43 10.67
N ASN A 113 -2.18 3.77 9.49
CA ASN A 113 -0.93 3.27 8.96
C ASN A 113 0.23 4.17 9.40
N SER A 114 1.39 3.55 9.66
CA SER A 114 2.63 4.24 10.04
C SER A 114 3.70 4.12 8.94
N GLY A 115 4.71 4.97 8.98
CA GLY A 115 5.73 5.05 7.93
C GLY A 115 5.54 6.25 7.01
N ARG A 116 6.24 6.25 5.87
CA ARG A 116 5.99 7.23 4.80
C ARG A 116 4.70 6.90 4.06
N ALA A 117 3.96 7.93 3.68
CA ALA A 117 2.74 7.81 2.92
C ALA A 117 3.06 7.30 1.50
N PRO A 118 2.33 6.29 0.99
CA PRO A 118 2.64 5.68 -0.30
C PRO A 118 2.38 6.61 -1.48
N ARG A 119 3.21 6.55 -2.51
CA ARG A 119 2.92 7.20 -3.78
C ARG A 119 1.75 6.48 -4.46
N LEU A 120 0.71 7.24 -4.78
CA LEU A 120 -0.44 6.78 -5.54
C LEU A 120 -0.26 7.28 -6.97
N ASP A 121 -0.16 6.37 -7.95
CA ASP A 121 -0.03 6.76 -9.36
C ASP A 121 -1.09 6.04 -10.21
N GLY A 122 -1.59 6.74 -11.23
CA GLY A 122 -2.49 6.16 -12.22
C GLY A 122 -3.78 5.56 -11.65
N MET A 123 -4.63 6.35 -10.97
CA MET A 123 -5.95 5.94 -10.48
C MET A 123 -7.11 6.70 -11.17
N PRO A 124 -7.27 6.60 -12.50
CA PRO A 124 -8.26 7.38 -13.27
C PRO A 124 -9.73 7.01 -12.93
N SER A 125 -9.96 5.88 -12.29
CA SER A 125 -11.31 5.37 -11.99
C SER A 125 -11.77 5.67 -10.56
N LEU A 126 -10.96 6.38 -9.78
CA LEU A 126 -11.18 6.54 -8.34
C LEU A 126 -12.42 7.39 -8.08
N ALA A 127 -13.42 6.83 -7.43
CA ALA A 127 -14.66 7.54 -7.10
C ALA A 127 -14.67 8.00 -5.65
N THR A 128 -14.28 7.13 -4.73
CA THR A 128 -14.36 7.37 -3.28
C THR A 128 -13.02 7.10 -2.61
N ALA A 129 -12.55 8.01 -1.76
CA ALA A 129 -11.35 7.82 -0.98
C ALA A 129 -11.54 8.30 0.47
N THR A 130 -11.16 7.47 1.44
CA THR A 130 -11.04 7.87 2.84
C THR A 130 -9.62 7.64 3.29
N VAL A 131 -8.92 8.73 3.59
CA VAL A 131 -7.51 8.70 3.98
C VAL A 131 -7.33 9.43 5.29
N ARG A 132 -6.66 8.78 6.23
CA ARG A 132 -6.29 9.36 7.52
C ARG A 132 -4.78 9.28 7.72
N LEU A 133 -4.11 10.43 7.61
CA LEU A 133 -2.65 10.57 7.75
C LEU A 133 -2.33 11.20 9.10
N GLY A 134 -1.58 10.50 9.96
CA GLY A 134 -1.34 11.07 11.28
C GLY A 134 -0.82 10.18 12.39
N TYR A 135 -0.97 8.87 12.24
CA TYR A 135 -0.51 7.92 13.25
C TYR A 135 0.88 7.42 12.87
N GLY A 136 1.94 8.02 13.41
CA GLY A 136 3.31 7.60 13.10
C GLY A 136 3.68 7.77 11.62
N CYS A 137 3.16 8.83 10.98
CA CYS A 137 3.55 9.16 9.61
C CYS A 137 4.91 9.87 9.62
N ASP A 138 5.87 9.33 8.88
CA ASP A 138 7.24 9.85 8.81
C ASP A 138 7.40 10.98 7.79
N ASP A 139 6.35 11.30 7.03
CA ASP A 139 6.29 12.50 6.18
C ASP A 139 6.04 13.78 6.99
N GLN A 140 6.19 13.74 8.32
CA GLN A 140 6.13 14.92 9.18
C GLN A 140 7.48 15.65 9.15
N CYS A 141 7.53 16.80 8.47
CA CYS A 141 8.64 17.73 8.66
C CYS A 141 8.35 18.63 9.86
N LEU A 142 9.14 18.53 10.94
CA LEU A 142 8.99 19.41 12.10
C LEU A 142 9.27 20.89 11.78
N ASN A 143 10.05 21.16 10.72
CA ASN A 143 10.44 22.51 10.26
C ASN A 143 9.50 23.14 9.22
N GLY A 144 8.42 22.44 8.81
CA GLY A 144 7.49 22.91 7.77
C GLY A 144 6.70 24.20 8.10
N PHE A 145 6.88 24.79 9.27
CA PHE A 145 6.29 26.09 9.62
C PHE A 145 6.90 27.28 8.88
N TYR A 146 8.11 27.14 8.32
CA TYR A 146 8.85 28.24 7.71
C TYR A 146 9.08 28.08 6.19
N ASN A 147 8.42 27.10 5.54
CA ASN A 147 8.74 26.69 4.16
C ASN A 147 10.21 26.29 3.95
N ASP A 148 10.86 25.88 5.04
CA ASP A 148 12.29 25.64 5.07
C ASP A 148 12.56 24.14 4.94
N CYS A 149 12.38 23.60 3.73
CA CYS A 149 12.87 22.27 3.35
C CYS A 149 14.38 22.32 2.98
N GLU A 150 15.14 23.33 3.44
CA GLU A 150 16.59 23.41 3.25
C GLU A 150 17.37 22.54 4.25
N ASP A 151 16.68 21.91 5.21
CA ASP A 151 17.31 21.04 6.20
C ASP A 151 17.52 19.61 5.65
N ASP A 152 18.79 19.24 5.49
CA ASP A 152 19.24 17.93 5.02
C ASP A 152 18.76 16.74 5.88
N GLU A 153 18.25 17.02 7.09
CA GLU A 153 17.67 16.02 7.99
C GLU A 153 16.17 15.77 7.75
N CYS A 154 15.47 16.60 6.97
CA CYS A 154 14.05 16.41 6.66
C CYS A 154 13.84 15.39 5.53
N MET A 155 13.89 14.10 5.89
CA MET A 155 13.60 12.97 4.99
C MET A 155 12.19 13.01 4.37
N ALA A 156 11.25 13.75 4.98
CA ALA A 156 9.90 13.95 4.47
C ALA A 156 9.88 14.77 3.15
N CYS A 157 10.76 15.77 2.99
CA CYS A 157 10.86 16.60 1.78
C CYS A 157 11.73 15.96 0.68
N ARG A 158 12.51 14.91 0.98
CA ARG A 158 13.32 14.21 -0.04
C ARG A 158 12.47 13.20 -0.81
N ASP A 159 11.99 13.62 -1.98
CA ASP A 159 11.91 12.72 -3.11
C ASP A 159 13.27 12.73 -3.80
N TYR A 160 13.88 11.55 -4.01
CA TYR A 160 15.15 11.42 -4.74
C TYR A 160 15.10 12.02 -6.17
N ASP A 161 13.92 12.45 -6.62
CA ASP A 161 13.62 13.04 -7.93
C ASP A 161 13.43 14.57 -7.92
N GLY A 162 13.62 15.26 -6.80
CA GLY A 162 13.69 16.73 -6.76
C GLY A 162 12.39 17.47 -7.13
N HIS A 163 11.23 16.82 -6.98
CA HIS A 163 9.92 17.43 -7.23
C HIS A 163 9.18 17.72 -5.91
N ASP A 164 8.89 19.00 -5.66
CA ASP A 164 8.24 19.58 -4.47
C ASP A 164 6.74 19.24 -4.31
N GLU A 165 6.18 18.34 -5.11
CA GLU A 165 4.74 18.04 -5.07
C GLU A 165 4.44 16.95 -4.05
N CYS A 166 3.39 17.13 -3.23
CA CYS A 166 2.93 16.12 -2.28
C CYS A 166 2.35 14.90 -3.05
N VAL A 167 3.22 13.99 -3.46
CA VAL A 167 2.93 12.90 -4.42
C VAL A 167 1.76 12.01 -4.00
N PHE A 168 1.53 11.86 -2.69
CA PHE A 168 0.40 11.09 -2.14
C PHE A 168 -0.96 11.69 -2.56
N LEU A 169 -1.13 13.02 -2.49
CA LEU A 169 -2.41 13.67 -2.81
C LEU A 169 -2.70 13.70 -4.31
N LYS A 170 -1.66 13.70 -5.14
CA LYS A 170 -1.79 13.70 -6.60
C LYS A 170 -2.55 12.48 -7.12
N GLY A 171 -2.36 11.30 -6.51
CA GLY A 171 -3.12 10.11 -6.90
C GLY A 171 -4.57 10.08 -6.40
N LEU A 172 -5.00 11.05 -5.58
CA LEU A 172 -6.37 11.17 -5.10
C LEU A 172 -7.20 12.21 -5.87
N THR A 173 -6.62 12.90 -6.85
CA THR A 173 -7.27 14.02 -7.56
C THR A 173 -8.54 13.62 -8.29
N GLU A 174 -8.62 12.37 -8.73
CA GLU A 174 -9.76 11.83 -9.47
C GLU A 174 -10.97 11.52 -8.57
N ALA A 175 -10.77 11.44 -7.24
CA ALA A 175 -11.81 11.08 -6.29
C ALA A 175 -12.92 12.14 -6.22
N THR A 176 -14.13 11.75 -6.62
CA THR A 176 -15.34 12.59 -6.48
C THR A 176 -15.78 12.77 -5.03
N GLU A 177 -15.54 11.77 -4.17
CA GLU A 177 -15.83 11.82 -2.75
C GLU A 177 -14.55 11.53 -1.94
N LEU A 178 -13.91 12.59 -1.46
CA LEU A 178 -12.68 12.49 -0.67
C LEU A 178 -12.92 12.89 0.80
N LYS A 179 -12.65 11.97 1.72
CA LYS A 179 -12.57 12.21 3.16
C LYS A 179 -11.13 12.13 3.60
N LEU A 180 -10.48 13.29 3.68
CA LEU A 180 -9.11 13.42 4.14
C LEU A 180 -9.09 13.91 5.59
N LEU A 181 -8.42 13.17 6.47
CA LEU A 181 -8.10 13.59 7.84
C LEU A 181 -6.60 13.55 8.00
N ALA A 182 -5.97 14.71 7.99
CA ALA A 182 -4.52 14.82 8.18
C ALA A 182 -4.19 15.77 9.31
N PHE A 183 -3.11 15.50 10.04
CA PHE A 183 -2.57 16.50 10.97
C PHE A 183 -1.85 17.61 10.19
N PRO A 184 -1.84 18.86 10.70
CA PRO A 184 -1.32 20.03 9.98
C PRO A 184 0.14 19.92 9.50
N LYS A 185 0.93 19.00 10.07
CA LYS A 185 2.36 18.81 9.77
C LYS A 185 2.64 17.75 8.70
N VAL A 186 1.62 17.07 8.19
CA VAL A 186 1.73 15.90 7.31
C VAL A 186 1.38 16.21 5.85
N VAL A 187 0.79 17.38 5.59
CA VAL A 187 0.34 17.77 4.25
C VAL A 187 1.11 19.00 3.81
N CYS A 188 1.99 18.83 2.83
CA CYS A 188 2.41 19.96 2.00
C CYS A 188 1.22 20.31 1.11
N LEU A 189 0.52 21.39 1.44
CA LEU A 189 -0.55 21.97 0.63
C LEU A 189 0.03 22.92 -0.42
#